data_AF-A0AAV7AFF3-F1
#
_entry.id   AF-A0AAV7AFF3-F1
#
_cell.length_a   1.000
_cell.length_b   1.000
_cell.length_c   1.000
_cell.angle_alpha   90.00
_cell.angle_beta   90.00
_cell.angle_gamma   90.00
#
_symmetry.space_group_name_H-M   'P 1'
#
loop_
_entity.id
_entity.type
_entity.pdbx_description
1 polymer ?
#
loop_
_entity_poly.entity_id
_entity_poly.type
_entity_poly.pdbx_seq_one_letter_code
_entity_poly.pdbx_strand_id
1 'polypeptide(L)'
;MKVNKESDMNLHEGDVILEKGRSATTCTRCLWPKSAKGTIDVPYNLSSSYRTSHINLFQSAMDEYEALTCIRCSSYIGRTGGTQSVGLNVAGCMYRGIIQHELNHALGFVHEHIRSDRDDYVTINFQYISPGFWGIFKKAVTNNLGLEYDYESVMHYDRFAFTNTRGQPTIVPKPDPNIPIGQRYGLSALDVSKINRLYQCDVCANLLNNNNGILTSANYPSAYPHNASCVWLIRTPSDQVSLTFSAFDIQSSPNCVSDYIKIYDGPTKRSPVLLDETCGTGLIPPIVGTTNQLLVEFSSDSSVAGVGFKASYNSVQCGGTFYTPNRSITSPGYPNFYRPNLRCTYTVTAPVGKRVYLTFDDFELENDYYCMYDVLWVHSGDIQYGPYCGPRKVLGITSTENTLSLIFKSDRLNESKGFKASYTFSK
;
A
#
# COMPACT_ATOMS: atom_id res chain seq x y z
N MET A 1 -13.15 8.81 -20.46
CA MET A 1 -13.72 7.45 -20.37
C MET A 1 -14.88 7.53 -19.37
N LYS A 2 -16.11 7.26 -19.81
CA LYS A 2 -17.33 7.39 -18.97
C LYS A 2 -17.45 6.19 -18.05
N VAL A 3 -17.61 6.41 -16.75
CA VAL A 3 -18.13 5.36 -15.86
C VAL A 3 -19.17 6.01 -14.93
N ASN A 4 -20.39 5.45 -14.97
CA ASN A 4 -21.62 5.82 -14.29
C ASN A 4 -22.37 7.05 -14.81
N LYS A 5 -23.19 6.80 -15.85
CA LYS A 5 -24.16 7.75 -16.42
C LYS A 5 -25.59 7.51 -15.90
N GLU A 6 -25.75 6.92 -14.72
CA GLU A 6 -27.04 6.42 -14.20
C GLU A 6 -27.24 6.66 -12.69
N SER A 7 -26.94 7.85 -12.19
CA SER A 7 -27.53 8.26 -10.92
C SER A 7 -28.24 9.59 -11.10
N ASP A 8 -29.56 9.56 -11.20
CA ASP A 8 -30.47 10.70 -11.08
C ASP A 8 -30.47 11.25 -9.64
N MET A 9 -29.29 11.54 -9.09
CA MET A 9 -29.13 12.07 -7.74
C MET A 9 -28.91 13.58 -7.80
N ASN A 10 -29.85 14.32 -7.19
CA ASN A 10 -29.70 15.75 -6.95
C ASN A 10 -28.52 15.98 -5.98
N LEU A 11 -27.51 16.69 -6.47
CA LEU A 11 -26.30 17.04 -5.74
C LEU A 11 -26.59 18.23 -4.81
N HIS A 12 -26.37 18.09 -3.49
CA HIS A 12 -26.47 19.20 -2.53
C HIS A 12 -25.06 19.66 -2.07
N GLU A 13 -24.82 20.31 -0.91
CA GLU A 13 -23.49 20.88 -0.46
C GLU A 13 -22.64 20.11 0.62
N GLY A 14 -21.29 20.20 0.58
CA GLY A 14 -20.32 19.70 1.60
C GLY A 14 -19.00 20.51 1.62
N ASP A 15 -18.37 20.66 2.79
CA ASP A 15 -17.53 21.81 3.19
C ASP A 15 -16.18 22.03 2.47
N VAL A 16 -15.95 23.25 1.96
CA VAL A 16 -14.99 24.27 2.48
C VAL A 16 -15.55 25.66 2.10
N ILE A 17 -15.59 26.59 3.07
CA ILE A 17 -16.07 27.99 3.02
C ILE A 17 -17.59 28.18 3.01
N LEU A 18 -18.16 28.40 4.20
CA LEU A 18 -18.98 29.58 4.51
C LEU A 18 -18.85 29.82 6.03
N GLU A 19 -18.67 31.08 6.43
CA GLU A 19 -18.46 31.56 7.82
C GLU A 19 -19.59 31.24 8.83
N LYS A 20 -20.46 30.27 8.55
CA LYS A 20 -21.59 29.87 9.41
C LYS A 20 -21.64 28.37 9.61
N GLY A 21 -20.76 27.86 10.48
CA GLY A 21 -21.03 26.69 11.33
C GLY A 21 -21.31 25.33 10.67
N ARG A 22 -20.98 25.15 9.39
CA ARG A 22 -21.07 23.84 8.73
C ARG A 22 -19.75 23.08 8.91
N SER A 23 -19.87 21.87 9.44
CA SER A 23 -18.80 20.89 9.57
C SER A 23 -19.35 19.54 9.13
N ALA A 24 -18.58 18.75 8.38
CA ALA A 24 -18.86 17.35 8.09
C ALA A 24 -19.14 16.51 9.36
N THR A 25 -18.71 17.00 10.53
CA THR A 25 -18.95 16.38 11.84
C THR A 25 -20.24 16.83 12.53
N THR A 26 -20.84 17.95 12.11
CA THR A 26 -22.10 18.49 12.66
C THR A 26 -23.26 18.46 11.65
N CYS A 27 -22.97 18.13 10.39
CA CYS A 27 -23.93 18.09 9.29
C CYS A 27 -23.85 16.74 8.55
N THR A 28 -24.63 15.76 8.98
CA THR A 28 -24.70 14.43 8.34
C THR A 28 -25.13 14.48 6.87
N ARG A 29 -26.00 15.44 6.52
CA ARG A 29 -26.43 15.74 5.14
C ARG A 29 -25.35 16.41 4.26
N CYS A 30 -24.22 16.79 4.85
CA CYS A 30 -23.07 17.35 4.14
C CYS A 30 -22.07 16.26 3.69
N LEU A 31 -22.19 15.03 4.21
CA LEU A 31 -21.42 13.86 3.77
C LEU A 31 -21.98 13.26 2.47
N TRP A 32 -21.16 12.46 1.78
CA TRP A 32 -21.62 11.58 0.70
C TRP A 32 -22.52 10.47 1.28
N PRO A 33 -23.63 10.11 0.61
CA PRO A 33 -24.58 9.14 1.13
C PRO A 33 -24.02 7.71 1.14
N LYS A 34 -24.38 6.93 2.16
CA LYS A 34 -24.06 5.50 2.28
C LYS A 34 -25.07 4.67 1.50
N SER A 35 -24.58 3.78 0.66
CA SER A 35 -25.39 2.83 -0.10
C SER A 35 -26.00 1.77 0.82
N ALA A 36 -26.99 1.04 0.32
CA ALA A 36 -27.57 -0.10 1.03
C ALA A 36 -26.55 -1.22 1.35
N LYS A 37 -25.40 -1.26 0.65
CA LYS A 37 -24.31 -2.21 0.88
C LYS A 37 -23.25 -1.69 1.86
N GLY A 38 -23.49 -0.53 2.47
CA GLY A 38 -22.56 0.08 3.41
C GLY A 38 -21.36 0.79 2.76
N THR A 39 -21.36 0.97 1.44
CA THR A 39 -20.30 1.69 0.70
C THR A 39 -20.66 3.16 0.48
N ILE A 40 -19.68 4.03 0.28
CA ILE A 40 -19.87 5.44 -0.06
C ILE A 40 -19.40 5.66 -1.49
N ASP A 41 -20.34 5.94 -2.40
CA ASP A 41 -20.04 6.15 -3.82
C ASP A 41 -19.82 7.65 -4.14
N VAL A 42 -18.65 7.99 -4.68
CA VAL A 42 -18.25 9.38 -5.01
C VAL A 42 -18.09 9.48 -6.58
N PRO A 43 -18.69 10.44 -7.36
CA PRO A 43 -18.81 10.55 -8.88
C PRO A 43 -17.81 11.44 -9.79
N TYR A 44 -17.08 10.92 -10.85
CA TYR A 44 -15.86 11.40 -11.63
C TYR A 44 -16.11 11.25 -13.09
N ASN A 45 -15.47 12.16 -13.80
CA ASN A 45 -14.94 11.85 -15.10
C ASN A 45 -13.42 12.05 -15.11
N LEU A 46 -12.68 11.30 -15.93
CA LEU A 46 -11.27 11.58 -16.20
C LEU A 46 -11.20 12.27 -17.56
N SER A 47 -10.53 13.42 -17.61
CA SER A 47 -10.29 14.13 -18.87
C SER A 47 -9.70 13.18 -19.92
N SER A 48 -10.17 13.28 -21.17
CA SER A 48 -9.63 12.52 -22.30
C SER A 48 -8.17 12.89 -22.62
N SER A 49 -7.65 13.96 -22.02
CA SER A 49 -6.24 14.37 -22.15
C SER A 49 -5.26 13.55 -21.31
N TYR A 50 -5.73 12.71 -20.37
CA TYR A 50 -4.85 11.86 -19.57
C TYR A 50 -4.31 10.67 -20.39
N ARG A 51 -2.99 10.43 -20.29
CA ARG A 51 -2.32 9.26 -20.89
C ARG A 51 -2.61 8.00 -20.05
N THR A 52 -2.43 6.83 -20.65
CA THR A 52 -2.64 5.52 -19.99
C THR A 52 -1.88 5.38 -18.66
N SER A 53 -0.65 5.89 -18.57
CA SER A 53 0.13 5.87 -17.33
C SER A 53 -0.53 6.68 -16.20
N HIS A 54 -1.17 7.80 -16.51
CA HIS A 54 -1.90 8.62 -15.53
C HIS A 54 -3.16 7.91 -15.04
N ILE A 55 -3.85 7.21 -15.93
CA ILE A 55 -5.02 6.40 -15.59
C ILE A 55 -4.63 5.24 -14.66
N ASN A 56 -3.50 4.57 -14.93
CA ASN A 56 -3.01 3.49 -14.08
C ASN A 56 -2.63 3.97 -12.67
N LEU A 57 -2.01 5.15 -12.55
CA LEU A 57 -1.69 5.73 -11.26
C LEU A 57 -2.95 6.10 -10.47
N PHE A 58 -3.93 6.68 -11.16
CA PHE A 58 -5.24 6.96 -10.59
C PHE A 58 -5.91 5.68 -10.08
N GLN A 59 -5.96 4.64 -10.91
CA GLN A 59 -6.49 3.32 -10.53
C GLN A 59 -5.80 2.78 -9.27
N SER A 60 -4.47 2.88 -9.20
CA SER A 60 -3.71 2.44 -8.04
C SER A 60 -4.00 3.24 -6.77
N ALA A 61 -4.25 4.55 -6.88
CA ALA A 61 -4.70 5.37 -5.74
C ALA A 61 -6.11 4.95 -5.28
N MET A 62 -7.00 4.63 -6.23
CA MET A 62 -8.36 4.20 -5.93
C MET A 62 -8.39 2.84 -5.23
N ASP A 63 -7.62 1.89 -5.73
CA ASP A 63 -7.59 0.55 -5.18
C ASP A 63 -7.13 0.55 -3.70
N GLU A 64 -6.30 1.51 -3.29
CA GLU A 64 -5.90 1.72 -1.89
C GLU A 64 -7.04 2.26 -1.02
N TYR A 65 -7.83 3.23 -1.51
CA TYR A 65 -9.05 3.68 -0.82
C TYR A 65 -10.05 2.53 -0.67
N GLU A 66 -10.27 1.75 -1.73
CA GLU A 66 -11.23 0.65 -1.72
C GLU A 66 -10.83 -0.46 -0.75
N ALA A 67 -9.52 -0.70 -0.60
CA ALA A 67 -8.98 -1.68 0.32
C ALA A 67 -9.06 -1.24 1.79
N LEU A 68 -8.80 0.04 2.07
CA LEU A 68 -8.64 0.55 3.44
C LEU A 68 -9.89 1.21 4.02
N THR A 69 -10.88 1.52 3.17
CA THR A 69 -12.06 2.28 3.57
C THR A 69 -13.34 1.75 2.91
N CYS A 70 -14.50 2.19 3.40
CA CYS A 70 -15.78 1.93 2.75
C CYS A 70 -16.07 2.86 1.56
N ILE A 71 -15.12 3.75 1.21
CA ILE A 71 -15.24 4.64 0.05
C ILE A 71 -15.02 3.84 -1.23
N ARG A 72 -15.92 4.02 -2.20
CA ARG A 72 -15.83 3.48 -3.55
C ARG A 72 -15.93 4.70 -4.46
N CYS A 73 -14.87 5.04 -5.19
CA CYS A 73 -14.96 6.20 -6.06
C CYS A 73 -15.02 5.77 -7.51
N SER A 74 -16.05 6.26 -8.17
CA SER A 74 -15.86 6.78 -9.49
C SER A 74 -15.93 8.31 -9.33
N SER A 75 -15.03 9.08 -8.63
CA SER A 75 -15.06 10.58 -8.40
C SER A 75 -14.13 11.69 -8.93
N TYR A 76 -14.70 12.82 -9.41
CA TYR A 76 -14.07 14.15 -9.49
C TYR A 76 -14.25 14.71 -8.08
N ILE A 77 -13.27 15.47 -7.62
CA ILE A 77 -13.04 15.79 -6.22
C ILE A 77 -14.02 16.85 -5.68
N GLY A 78 -14.79 16.50 -4.65
CA GLY A 78 -15.43 17.40 -3.68
C GLY A 78 -16.69 18.13 -4.12
N ARG A 79 -17.49 18.57 -3.14
CA ARG A 79 -18.88 19.01 -3.31
C ARG A 79 -19.01 20.54 -3.25
N THR A 80 -18.60 21.24 -4.32
CA THR A 80 -19.09 22.60 -4.62
C THR A 80 -19.93 22.56 -5.89
N GLY A 81 -21.00 23.36 -5.96
CA GLY A 81 -21.95 23.30 -7.07
C GLY A 81 -21.29 23.51 -8.46
N GLY A 82 -21.66 22.69 -9.45
CA GLY A 82 -21.11 22.72 -10.81
C GLY A 82 -19.86 21.85 -11.03
N THR A 83 -19.33 21.87 -12.26
CA THR A 83 -18.14 21.09 -12.66
C THR A 83 -16.86 21.67 -12.04
N GLN A 84 -16.11 20.87 -11.28
CA GLN A 84 -14.85 21.29 -10.66
C GLN A 84 -13.66 20.64 -11.39
N SER A 85 -12.76 21.48 -11.89
CA SER A 85 -11.57 21.06 -12.62
C SER A 85 -10.40 20.84 -11.67
N VAL A 86 -9.99 19.59 -11.50
CA VAL A 86 -8.76 19.23 -10.77
C VAL A 86 -7.61 19.23 -11.77
N GLY A 87 -6.72 20.21 -11.61
CA GLY A 87 -5.53 20.34 -12.45
C GLY A 87 -4.40 19.44 -11.97
N LEU A 88 -4.39 18.16 -12.34
CA LEU A 88 -3.17 17.33 -12.24
C LEU A 88 -2.17 17.63 -13.38
N ASN A 89 -2.54 18.56 -14.28
CA ASN A 89 -1.82 18.86 -15.51
C ASN A 89 -0.74 19.94 -15.32
N VAL A 90 0.14 19.73 -14.35
CA VAL A 90 1.41 20.45 -14.24
C VAL A 90 2.51 19.39 -14.29
N ALA A 91 3.47 19.56 -15.19
CA ALA A 91 4.56 18.60 -15.37
C ALA A 91 5.26 18.35 -14.01
N GLY A 92 5.23 17.11 -13.53
CA GLY A 92 5.79 16.72 -12.23
C GLY A 92 4.78 16.48 -11.10
N CYS A 93 3.47 16.59 -11.32
CA CYS A 93 2.44 16.47 -10.26
C CYS A 93 1.64 15.15 -10.24
N MET A 94 2.03 14.13 -11.01
CA MET A 94 1.32 12.84 -11.04
C MET A 94 1.94 11.85 -10.04
N TYR A 95 1.66 12.03 -8.75
CA TYR A 95 2.00 11.08 -7.68
C TYR A 95 0.73 10.51 -7.02
N ARG A 96 0.78 9.26 -6.54
CA ARG A 96 -0.35 8.60 -5.88
C ARG A 96 -0.88 9.45 -4.71
N GLY A 97 0.01 9.97 -3.87
CA GLY A 97 -0.37 10.83 -2.76
C GLY A 97 -1.00 12.15 -3.18
N ILE A 98 -0.67 12.73 -4.34
CA ILE A 98 -1.35 13.94 -4.82
C ILE A 98 -2.81 13.61 -5.17
N ILE A 99 -3.06 12.49 -5.86
CA ILE A 99 -4.43 12.05 -6.16
C ILE A 99 -5.21 11.82 -4.86
N GLN A 100 -4.58 11.16 -3.88
CA GLN A 100 -5.20 10.91 -2.58
C GLN A 100 -5.43 12.19 -1.77
N HIS A 101 -4.51 13.16 -1.81
CA HIS A 101 -4.65 14.49 -1.20
C HIS A 101 -5.90 15.21 -1.71
N GLU A 102 -6.02 15.31 -3.03
CA GLU A 102 -7.17 15.97 -3.63
C GLU A 102 -8.46 15.19 -3.32
N LEU A 103 -8.44 13.86 -3.35
CA LEU A 103 -9.60 13.05 -2.93
C LEU A 103 -9.97 13.25 -1.46
N ASN A 104 -9.03 13.50 -0.56
CA ASN A 104 -9.35 13.81 0.83
C ASN A 104 -10.05 15.16 0.99
N HIS A 105 -9.69 16.16 0.19
CA HIS A 105 -10.52 17.37 0.07
C HIS A 105 -11.94 17.03 -0.41
N ALA A 106 -12.07 16.05 -1.31
CA ALA A 106 -13.38 15.60 -1.79
C ALA A 106 -14.30 15.04 -0.70
N LEU A 107 -13.66 14.41 0.28
CA LEU A 107 -14.28 13.75 1.43
C LEU A 107 -14.52 14.74 2.59
N GLY A 108 -14.15 16.01 2.44
CA GLY A 108 -14.35 17.07 3.44
C GLY A 108 -13.20 17.25 4.43
N PHE A 109 -12.00 16.74 4.12
CA PHE A 109 -10.81 16.96 4.95
C PHE A 109 -10.08 18.25 4.58
N VAL A 110 -9.67 19.00 5.61
CA VAL A 110 -8.81 20.18 5.49
C VAL A 110 -7.34 19.79 5.65
N HIS A 111 -6.43 20.72 5.36
CA HIS A 111 -4.99 20.45 5.56
C HIS A 111 -4.64 20.24 7.03
N GLU A 112 -3.71 19.32 7.28
CA GLU A 112 -3.32 18.96 8.66
C GLU A 112 -2.67 20.15 9.39
N HIS A 113 -1.89 20.97 8.68
CA HIS A 113 -1.20 22.14 9.25
C HIS A 113 -2.12 23.30 9.62
N ILE A 114 -3.44 23.18 9.40
CA ILE A 114 -4.42 24.19 9.83
C ILE A 114 -5.36 23.70 10.92
N ARG A 115 -5.09 22.56 11.54
CA ARG A 115 -5.88 22.09 12.69
C ARG A 115 -5.94 23.12 13.82
N SER A 116 -7.03 23.05 14.59
CA SER A 116 -7.26 23.90 15.77
C SER A 116 -6.18 23.74 16.85
N ASP A 117 -5.62 22.53 16.98
CA ASP A 117 -4.60 22.11 17.95
C ASP A 117 -3.17 22.11 17.38
N ARG A 118 -2.96 22.51 16.12
CA ARG A 118 -1.66 22.38 15.44
C ARG A 118 -0.47 22.99 16.20
N ASP A 119 -0.70 24.05 16.99
CA ASP A 119 0.38 24.85 17.57
C ASP A 119 1.14 24.08 18.67
N ASP A 120 0.56 22.97 19.15
CA ASP A 120 1.21 21.98 20.02
C ASP A 120 2.24 21.13 19.25
N TYR A 121 2.06 21.01 17.93
CA TYR A 121 2.77 20.05 17.07
C TYR A 121 3.70 20.70 16.04
N VAL A 122 3.39 21.92 15.60
CA VAL A 122 4.19 22.67 14.63
C VAL A 122 4.29 24.15 15.01
N THR A 123 5.37 24.80 14.61
CA THR A 123 5.52 26.26 14.62
C THR A 123 5.32 26.79 13.21
N ILE A 124 4.49 27.82 13.06
CA ILE A 124 4.34 28.55 11.79
C ILE A 124 5.20 29.81 11.81
N ASN A 125 6.19 29.87 10.92
CA ASN A 125 7.08 31.03 10.78
C ASN A 125 6.49 32.07 9.83
N PHE A 126 5.55 32.88 10.34
CA PHE A 126 4.81 33.85 9.52
C PHE A 126 5.69 34.87 8.79
N GLN A 127 6.90 35.17 9.30
CA GLN A 127 7.85 36.09 8.66
C GLN A 127 8.39 35.57 7.31
N TYR A 128 8.43 34.24 7.14
CA TYR A 128 8.92 33.61 5.92
C TYR A 128 7.81 33.31 4.91
N ILE A 129 6.56 33.65 5.20
CA ILE A 129 5.45 33.40 4.29
C ILE A 129 5.40 34.49 3.21
N SER A 130 5.22 34.06 1.96
CA SER A 130 5.08 34.96 0.81
C SER A 130 3.87 35.89 0.93
N PRO A 131 3.99 37.16 0.49
CA PRO A 131 2.88 38.08 0.50
C PRO A 131 1.60 37.54 -0.14
N GLY A 132 0.48 37.61 0.59
CA GLY A 132 -0.84 37.14 0.14
C GLY A 132 -1.21 35.71 0.60
N PHE A 133 -0.27 34.94 1.15
CA PHE A 133 -0.50 33.53 1.51
C PHE A 133 -0.77 33.27 2.99
N TRP A 134 -0.71 34.29 3.86
CA TRP A 134 -0.97 34.14 5.31
C TRP A 134 -2.31 33.47 5.63
N GLY A 135 -3.34 33.74 4.83
CA GLY A 135 -4.68 33.17 5.03
C GLY A 135 -4.70 31.63 4.97
N ILE A 136 -3.81 31.03 4.18
CA ILE A 136 -3.72 29.56 4.03
C ILE A 136 -3.13 28.89 5.29
N PHE A 137 -2.49 29.67 6.16
CA PHE A 137 -1.95 29.20 7.44
C PHE A 137 -2.85 29.58 8.62
N LYS A 138 -4.06 30.10 8.38
CA LYS A 138 -5.03 30.37 9.46
C LYS A 138 -5.58 29.05 10.00
N LYS A 139 -5.73 28.93 11.33
CA LYS A 139 -6.35 27.75 11.95
C LYS A 139 -7.80 27.62 11.50
N ALA A 140 -8.18 26.41 11.11
CA ALA A 140 -9.55 25.97 11.00
C ALA A 140 -10.07 25.50 12.36
N VAL A 141 -11.39 25.55 12.54
CA VAL A 141 -12.06 24.95 13.70
C VAL A 141 -12.29 23.48 13.39
N THR A 142 -11.45 22.62 13.97
CA THR A 142 -11.50 21.18 13.78
C THR A 142 -11.71 20.47 15.12
N ASN A 143 -12.45 19.36 15.11
CA ASN A 143 -12.55 18.44 16.25
C ASN A 143 -11.61 17.23 16.09
N ASN A 144 -10.88 17.18 14.96
CA ASN A 144 -9.88 16.19 14.60
C ASN A 144 -10.36 14.73 14.63
N LEU A 145 -11.68 14.53 14.76
CA LEU A 145 -12.30 13.23 15.01
C LEU A 145 -11.62 12.48 16.17
N GLY A 146 -11.12 13.19 17.19
CA GLY A 146 -10.42 12.60 18.33
C GLY A 146 -9.15 11.79 17.98
N LEU A 147 -8.50 12.10 16.86
CA LEU A 147 -7.24 11.49 16.44
C LEU A 147 -6.06 12.47 16.66
N GLU A 148 -4.88 11.90 16.90
CA GLU A 148 -3.62 12.64 17.09
C GLU A 148 -3.22 13.44 15.83
N TYR A 149 -2.18 14.27 15.96
CA TYR A 149 -1.63 15.04 14.85
C TYR A 149 -0.80 14.15 13.93
N ASP A 150 -1.05 14.24 12.63
CA ASP A 150 -0.44 13.35 11.66
C ASP A 150 0.61 14.06 10.78
N TYR A 151 1.87 14.01 11.22
CA TYR A 151 3.00 14.58 10.45
C TYR A 151 3.16 13.94 9.06
N GLU A 152 2.72 12.70 8.92
CA GLU A 152 2.79 11.95 7.66
C GLU A 152 1.53 12.09 6.82
N SER A 153 0.53 12.87 7.25
CA SER A 153 -0.71 13.03 6.52
C SER A 153 -0.42 13.50 5.10
N VAL A 154 -1.10 12.86 4.15
CA VAL A 154 -1.07 13.33 2.76
C VAL A 154 -1.62 14.76 2.66
N MET A 155 -2.43 15.20 3.64
CA MET A 155 -3.00 16.54 3.78
C MET A 155 -2.08 17.54 4.47
N HIS A 156 -0.86 17.15 4.86
CA HIS A 156 0.11 18.06 5.44
C HIS A 156 0.88 18.83 4.35
N TYR A 157 1.11 20.11 4.56
CA TYR A 157 1.98 20.91 3.69
C TYR A 157 3.45 20.57 3.89
N ASP A 158 4.24 20.76 2.83
CA ASP A 158 5.70 20.73 2.92
C ASP A 158 6.22 21.86 3.81
N ARG A 159 7.38 21.63 4.45
CA ARG A 159 8.00 22.58 5.38
C ARG A 159 8.35 23.93 4.76
N PHE A 160 8.55 24.00 3.44
CA PHE A 160 8.89 25.22 2.70
C PHE A 160 7.69 25.79 1.93
N ALA A 161 6.48 25.28 2.14
CA ALA A 161 5.29 25.73 1.44
C ALA A 161 5.14 27.26 1.53
N PHE A 162 5.06 27.91 0.36
CA PHE A 162 4.91 29.36 0.21
C PHE A 162 6.02 30.22 0.85
N THR A 163 7.22 29.67 1.04
CA THR A 163 8.34 30.46 1.60
C THR A 163 8.77 31.60 0.67
N ASN A 164 9.03 32.78 1.25
CA ASN A 164 9.60 33.95 0.57
C ASN A 164 11.13 34.00 0.67
N THR A 165 11.72 33.13 1.49
CA THR A 165 13.15 33.15 1.81
C THR A 165 13.74 31.77 1.58
N ARG A 166 14.74 31.69 0.71
CA ARG A 166 15.37 30.42 0.32
C ARG A 166 15.93 29.69 1.55
N GLY A 167 15.54 28.42 1.71
CA GLY A 167 16.01 27.56 2.80
C GLY A 167 15.37 27.82 4.16
N GLN A 168 14.45 28.78 4.27
CA GLN A 168 13.75 29.07 5.52
C GLN A 168 12.38 28.37 5.53
N PRO A 169 12.13 27.46 6.49
CA PRO A 169 10.85 26.75 6.57
C PRO A 169 9.74 27.67 7.10
N THR A 170 8.56 27.58 6.48
CA THR A 170 7.33 28.21 6.96
C THR A 170 6.64 27.36 8.03
N ILE A 171 6.89 26.04 8.04
CA ILE A 171 6.37 25.09 9.03
C ILE A 171 7.53 24.31 9.66
N VAL A 172 7.62 24.32 10.98
CA VAL A 172 8.65 23.59 11.73
C VAL A 172 8.00 22.62 12.71
N PRO A 173 8.20 21.30 12.56
CA PRO A 173 7.67 20.32 13.50
C PRO A 173 8.24 20.44 14.91
N LYS A 174 7.47 19.98 15.90
CA LYS A 174 7.84 19.83 17.31
C LYS A 174 7.69 18.38 17.74
N PRO A 175 8.40 17.93 18.78
CA PRO A 175 9.50 18.64 19.44
C PRO A 175 10.78 18.66 18.58
N ASP A 176 10.87 17.80 17.56
CA ASP A 176 12.03 17.69 16.67
C ASP A 176 11.76 18.38 15.32
N PRO A 177 12.52 19.43 14.94
CA PRO A 177 12.36 20.12 13.66
C PRO A 177 12.72 19.26 12.43
N ASN A 178 13.33 18.10 12.62
CA ASN A 178 13.73 17.18 11.55
C ASN A 178 12.67 16.16 11.18
N ILE A 179 11.54 16.09 11.91
CA ILE A 179 10.41 15.22 11.56
C ILE A 179 10.01 15.49 10.09
N PRO A 180 9.97 14.47 9.22
CA PRO A 180 9.52 14.63 7.84
C PRO A 180 8.04 15.06 7.81
N ILE A 181 7.72 16.03 6.97
CA ILE A 181 6.35 16.50 6.72
C ILE A 181 6.15 16.79 5.24
N GLY A 182 4.90 16.76 4.77
CA GLY A 182 4.57 17.11 3.38
C GLY A 182 4.82 16.01 2.36
N GLN A 183 4.83 14.75 2.79
CA GLN A 183 5.00 13.60 1.90
C GLN A 183 3.90 13.53 0.83
N ARG A 184 4.21 12.87 -0.30
CA ARG A 184 3.29 12.64 -1.43
C ARG A 184 3.28 11.18 -1.91
N TYR A 185 3.75 10.27 -1.07
CA TYR A 185 3.80 8.83 -1.32
C TYR A 185 2.41 8.18 -1.26
N GLY A 186 1.58 8.57 -0.30
CA GLY A 186 0.19 8.12 -0.23
C GLY A 186 -0.53 8.44 1.09
N LEU A 187 -1.69 7.85 1.35
CA LEU A 187 -2.40 7.96 2.64
C LEU A 187 -1.52 7.43 3.79
N SER A 188 -1.57 8.11 4.93
CA SER A 188 -1.05 7.61 6.21
C SER A 188 -2.07 6.70 6.92
N ALA A 189 -1.67 6.08 8.03
CA ALA A 189 -2.56 5.29 8.88
C ALA A 189 -3.67 6.16 9.52
N LEU A 190 -3.32 7.40 9.89
CA LEU A 190 -4.24 8.34 10.49
C LEU A 190 -5.16 8.99 9.45
N ASP A 191 -4.73 9.14 8.19
CA ASP A 191 -5.61 9.53 7.08
C ASP A 191 -6.73 8.50 6.90
N VAL A 192 -6.39 7.21 6.83
CA VAL A 192 -7.34 6.10 6.73
C VAL A 192 -8.28 6.06 7.94
N SER A 193 -7.72 6.21 9.15
CA SER A 193 -8.50 6.23 10.39
C SER A 193 -9.48 7.40 10.43
N LYS A 194 -9.08 8.58 9.96
CA LYS A 194 -9.94 9.77 9.84
C LYS A 194 -11.10 9.51 8.87
N ILE A 195 -10.83 8.93 7.70
CA ILE A 195 -11.87 8.59 6.71
C ILE A 195 -12.86 7.59 7.30
N ASN A 196 -12.36 6.49 7.86
CA ASN A 196 -13.20 5.44 8.42
C ASN A 196 -14.06 5.94 9.59
N ARG A 197 -13.52 6.81 10.44
CA ARG A 197 -14.27 7.42 11.55
C ARG A 197 -15.30 8.43 11.08
N LEU A 198 -14.99 9.25 10.07
CA LEU A 198 -15.93 10.24 9.53
C LEU A 198 -17.14 9.56 8.86
N TYR A 199 -16.89 8.52 8.07
CA TYR A 199 -17.91 7.80 7.30
C TYR A 199 -18.51 6.59 8.00
N GLN A 200 -18.08 6.30 9.24
CA GLN A 200 -18.51 5.14 10.02
C GLN A 200 -18.38 3.85 9.19
N CYS A 201 -17.20 3.63 8.64
CA CYS A 201 -16.89 2.41 7.91
C CYS A 201 -16.76 1.27 8.93
N ASP A 202 -17.50 0.18 8.75
CA ASP A 202 -17.36 -1.07 9.52
C ASP A 202 -16.13 -1.84 9.05
N VAL A 203 -14.95 -1.21 9.15
CA VAL A 203 -13.69 -1.79 8.67
C VAL A 203 -12.63 -1.62 9.75
N CYS A 204 -12.12 -2.75 10.25
CA CYS A 204 -10.90 -2.77 11.05
C CYS A 204 -9.69 -2.71 10.09
N ALA A 205 -9.46 -1.54 9.50
CA ALA A 205 -8.33 -1.29 8.59
C ALA A 205 -7.15 -0.63 9.31
N ASN A 206 -5.95 -1.15 9.11
CA ASN A 206 -4.71 -0.61 9.67
C ASN A 206 -3.64 -0.46 8.58
N LEU A 207 -2.94 0.66 8.55
CA LEU A 207 -1.71 0.82 7.77
C LEU A 207 -0.51 0.61 8.70
N LEU A 208 0.40 -0.30 8.33
CA LEU A 208 1.59 -0.66 9.08
C LEU A 208 2.82 -0.26 8.27
N ASN A 209 3.42 0.88 8.58
CA ASN A 209 4.44 1.54 7.76
C ASN A 209 5.89 1.46 8.31
N ASN A 210 6.10 0.75 9.41
CA ASN A 210 7.43 0.56 10.02
C ASN A 210 8.26 -0.54 9.31
N ASN A 211 9.57 -0.60 9.57
CA ASN A 211 10.44 -1.69 9.09
C ASN A 211 10.04 -3.07 9.64
N ASN A 212 9.36 -3.12 10.78
CA ASN A 212 8.82 -4.33 11.37
C ASN A 212 7.60 -3.97 12.23
N GLY A 213 6.82 -4.98 12.58
CA GLY A 213 5.69 -4.82 13.47
C GLY A 213 4.91 -6.10 13.68
N ILE A 214 3.81 -5.99 14.41
CA ILE A 214 2.94 -7.11 14.78
C ILE A 214 1.51 -6.77 14.36
N LEU A 215 0.78 -7.76 13.85
CA LEU A 215 -0.65 -7.71 13.65
C LEU A 215 -1.32 -8.91 14.32
N THR A 216 -2.47 -8.65 14.92
CA THR A 216 -3.29 -9.67 15.56
C THR A 216 -4.74 -9.53 15.12
N SER A 217 -5.49 -10.61 15.16
CA SER A 217 -6.94 -10.53 15.19
C SER A 217 -7.41 -9.70 16.39
N ALA A 218 -8.58 -9.08 16.28
CA ALA A 218 -9.20 -8.40 17.42
C ALA A 218 -9.38 -9.39 18.60
N ASN A 219 -9.24 -8.89 19.82
CA ASN A 219 -9.30 -9.63 21.09
C ASN A 219 -8.22 -10.69 21.33
N TYR A 220 -7.32 -10.97 20.39
CA TYR A 220 -6.25 -11.95 20.59
C TYR A 220 -5.49 -11.68 21.91
N PRO A 221 -5.26 -12.68 22.79
CA PRO A 221 -5.39 -14.13 22.57
C PRO A 221 -6.76 -14.73 22.94
N SER A 222 -7.83 -13.92 22.94
CA SER A 222 -9.22 -14.38 23.04
C SER A 222 -9.88 -14.43 21.66
N ALA A 223 -11.03 -15.11 21.58
CA ALA A 223 -11.75 -15.30 20.32
C ALA A 223 -12.06 -13.98 19.61
N TYR A 224 -11.88 -13.98 18.28
CA TYR A 224 -12.18 -12.81 17.46
C TYR A 224 -13.70 -12.56 17.36
N PRO A 225 -14.13 -11.31 17.10
CA PRO A 225 -15.54 -11.00 16.90
C PRO A 225 -16.12 -11.63 15.62
N HIS A 226 -17.41 -11.98 15.66
CA HIS A 226 -18.17 -12.38 14.46
C HIS A 226 -18.38 -11.18 13.52
N ASN A 227 -18.61 -11.48 12.24
CA ASN A 227 -18.81 -10.50 11.15
C ASN A 227 -17.65 -9.50 11.02
N ALA A 228 -16.45 -9.86 11.48
CA ALA A 228 -15.26 -9.03 11.31
C ALA A 228 -14.86 -8.95 9.84
N SER A 229 -14.50 -7.75 9.40
CA SER A 229 -13.93 -7.45 8.08
C SER A 229 -12.72 -6.55 8.29
N CYS A 230 -11.55 -7.17 8.46
CA CYS A 230 -10.31 -6.47 8.81
C CYS A 230 -9.29 -6.52 7.68
N VAL A 231 -8.53 -5.43 7.57
CA VAL A 231 -7.49 -5.28 6.57
C VAL A 231 -6.24 -4.69 7.20
N TRP A 232 -5.07 -5.23 6.88
CA TRP A 232 -3.78 -4.62 7.22
C TRP A 232 -3.00 -4.40 5.93
N LEU A 233 -2.74 -3.13 5.59
CA LEU A 233 -1.77 -2.80 4.57
C LEU A 233 -0.40 -2.63 5.22
N ILE A 234 0.49 -3.57 4.99
CA ILE A 234 1.89 -3.48 5.40
C ILE A 234 2.65 -2.77 4.29
N ARG A 235 3.40 -1.71 4.64
CA ARG A 235 4.25 -0.94 3.73
C ARG A 235 5.59 -0.66 4.40
N THR A 236 6.61 -1.47 4.14
CA THR A 236 7.95 -1.16 4.69
C THR A 236 8.58 0.02 3.93
N PRO A 237 9.43 0.83 4.59
CA PRO A 237 10.18 1.92 3.97
C PRO A 237 11.03 1.49 2.76
N SER A 238 11.62 0.29 2.84
CA SER A 238 12.38 -0.33 1.76
C SER A 238 12.25 -1.85 1.76
N ASP A 239 12.72 -2.43 0.66
CA ASP A 239 12.93 -3.87 0.45
C ASP A 239 11.64 -4.71 0.57
N GLN A 240 11.76 -6.03 0.54
CA GLN A 240 10.59 -6.92 0.55
C GLN A 240 10.00 -7.04 1.96
N VAL A 241 8.71 -7.38 2.06
CA VAL A 241 8.06 -7.69 3.35
C VAL A 241 8.05 -9.20 3.55
N SER A 242 8.59 -9.67 4.67
CA SER A 242 8.35 -11.02 5.18
C SER A 242 7.31 -10.98 6.28
N LEU A 243 6.33 -11.88 6.23
CA LEU A 243 5.25 -12.05 7.19
C LEU A 243 5.29 -13.48 7.74
N THR A 244 5.29 -13.62 9.07
CA THR A 244 5.34 -14.91 9.76
C THR A 244 4.24 -14.99 10.82
N PHE A 245 3.51 -16.10 10.85
CA PHE A 245 2.49 -16.37 11.85
C PHE A 245 3.10 -17.12 13.05
N SER A 246 2.97 -16.54 14.24
CA SER A 246 3.36 -17.16 15.52
C SER A 246 2.21 -17.91 16.19
N ALA A 247 0.96 -17.56 15.83
CA ALA A 247 -0.25 -18.27 16.23
C ALA A 247 -1.28 -18.14 15.10
N PHE A 248 -2.03 -19.22 14.87
CA PHE A 248 -3.05 -19.29 13.83
C PHE A 248 -4.13 -20.29 14.26
N ASP A 249 -5.33 -19.78 14.55
CA ASP A 249 -6.52 -20.54 14.91
C ASP A 249 -7.76 -19.79 14.38
N ILE A 250 -8.14 -20.10 13.14
CA ILE A 250 -9.32 -19.57 12.46
C ILE A 250 -10.30 -20.72 12.28
N GLN A 251 -11.61 -20.48 12.41
CA GLN A 251 -12.64 -21.50 12.22
C GLN A 251 -12.42 -22.30 10.94
N SER A 252 -12.24 -23.61 11.08
CA SER A 252 -12.10 -24.50 9.95
C SER A 252 -13.45 -24.72 9.27
N SER A 253 -13.51 -24.56 7.95
CA SER A 253 -14.64 -24.96 7.13
C SER A 253 -14.18 -25.47 5.76
N PRO A 254 -15.00 -26.24 5.02
CA PRO A 254 -14.63 -26.70 3.68
C PRO A 254 -14.27 -25.51 2.77
N ASN A 255 -13.05 -25.52 2.22
CA ASN A 255 -12.50 -24.41 1.41
C ASN A 255 -12.45 -23.05 2.13
N CYS A 256 -12.51 -23.00 3.46
CA CYS A 256 -12.40 -21.78 4.26
C CYS A 256 -13.41 -20.68 3.91
N VAL A 257 -14.63 -21.06 3.53
CA VAL A 257 -15.70 -20.13 3.14
C VAL A 257 -16.42 -19.44 4.30
N SER A 258 -16.15 -19.86 5.55
CA SER A 258 -16.76 -19.27 6.75
C SER A 258 -15.88 -18.11 7.23
N ASP A 259 -14.70 -18.47 7.72
CA ASP A 259 -13.70 -17.53 8.20
C ASP A 259 -12.40 -17.82 7.47
N TYR A 260 -11.68 -16.76 7.09
CA TYR A 260 -10.42 -16.91 6.37
C TYR A 260 -9.48 -15.75 6.62
N ILE A 261 -8.18 -16.04 6.43
CA ILE A 261 -7.17 -15.04 6.10
C ILE A 261 -6.78 -15.17 4.63
N LYS A 262 -6.50 -14.04 3.98
CA LYS A 262 -6.02 -13.96 2.60
C LYS A 262 -4.95 -12.90 2.49
N ILE A 263 -3.91 -13.15 1.70
CA ILE A 263 -2.74 -12.26 1.58
C ILE A 263 -2.45 -11.97 0.13
N TYR A 264 -2.27 -10.69 -0.19
CA TYR A 264 -2.01 -10.19 -1.54
C TYR A 264 -0.61 -9.59 -1.66
N ASP A 265 0.03 -9.80 -2.81
CA ASP A 265 1.37 -9.35 -3.19
C ASP A 265 1.34 -7.90 -3.69
N GLY A 266 0.99 -6.98 -2.81
CA GLY A 266 0.84 -5.57 -3.11
C GLY A 266 -0.24 -4.91 -2.27
N PRO A 267 -0.61 -3.65 -2.58
CA PRO A 267 -1.43 -2.87 -1.68
C PRO A 267 -2.95 -3.09 -1.82
N THR A 268 -3.41 -3.99 -2.70
CA THR A 268 -4.82 -4.06 -3.11
C THR A 268 -5.32 -5.50 -3.26
N LYS A 269 -6.65 -5.70 -3.21
CA LYS A 269 -7.29 -7.00 -3.47
C LYS A 269 -7.20 -7.46 -4.93
N ARG A 270 -6.71 -6.61 -5.83
CA ARG A 270 -6.43 -6.93 -7.25
C ARG A 270 -4.99 -7.39 -7.45
N SER A 271 -4.12 -7.20 -6.45
CA SER A 271 -2.76 -7.71 -6.48
C SER A 271 -2.75 -9.24 -6.50
N PRO A 272 -1.67 -9.88 -7.01
CA PRO A 272 -1.56 -11.33 -7.02
C PRO A 272 -1.73 -11.94 -5.62
N VAL A 273 -2.37 -13.09 -5.51
CA VAL A 273 -2.61 -13.75 -4.21
C VAL A 273 -1.36 -14.54 -3.79
N LEU A 274 -0.84 -14.26 -2.59
CA LEU A 274 0.27 -14.98 -1.95
C LEU A 274 -0.22 -16.16 -1.11
N LEU A 275 -1.30 -15.94 -0.39
CA LEU A 275 -2.01 -16.94 0.41
C LEU A 275 -3.49 -16.77 0.11
N ASP A 276 -4.12 -17.79 -0.44
CA ASP A 276 -5.56 -17.78 -0.68
C ASP A 276 -6.32 -18.04 0.63
N GLU A 277 -7.65 -18.08 0.58
CA GLU A 277 -8.52 -18.31 1.73
C GLU A 277 -8.04 -19.49 2.58
N THR A 278 -7.46 -19.16 3.74
CA THR A 278 -6.80 -20.12 4.65
C THR A 278 -7.39 -20.02 6.05
N CYS A 279 -7.64 -21.17 6.67
CA CYS A 279 -8.30 -21.33 7.96
C CYS A 279 -7.82 -22.60 8.69
N GLY A 280 -8.31 -22.83 9.92
CA GLY A 280 -7.90 -23.94 10.79
C GLY A 280 -6.76 -23.58 11.74
N THR A 281 -6.05 -24.60 12.23
CA THR A 281 -4.97 -24.50 13.24
C THR A 281 -3.59 -24.88 12.70
N GLY A 282 -3.43 -24.89 11.37
CA GLY A 282 -2.20 -25.32 10.70
C GLY A 282 -1.05 -24.31 10.82
N LEU A 283 0.19 -24.80 10.68
CA LEU A 283 1.35 -23.95 10.51
C LEU A 283 1.29 -23.24 9.15
N ILE A 284 1.38 -21.92 9.16
CA ILE A 284 1.50 -21.11 7.95
C ILE A 284 2.98 -20.83 7.70
N PRO A 285 3.54 -21.30 6.57
CA PRO A 285 4.91 -20.98 6.24
C PRO A 285 5.14 -19.47 6.10
N PRO A 286 6.36 -18.96 6.32
CA PRO A 286 6.66 -17.54 6.11
C PRO A 286 6.32 -17.10 4.68
N ILE A 287 5.64 -15.97 4.57
CA ILE A 287 5.21 -15.38 3.30
C ILE A 287 6.11 -14.20 3.01
N VAL A 288 6.67 -14.14 1.81
CA VAL A 288 7.49 -13.01 1.38
C VAL A 288 6.88 -12.38 0.14
N GLY A 289 6.64 -11.07 0.22
CA GLY A 289 6.18 -10.25 -0.89
C GLY A 289 7.28 -10.03 -1.92
N THR A 290 6.89 -9.78 -3.17
CA THR A 290 7.84 -9.36 -4.21
C THR A 290 8.20 -7.89 -4.10
N THR A 291 7.35 -7.11 -3.43
CA THR A 291 7.50 -5.66 -3.20
C THR A 291 7.60 -5.33 -1.70
N ASN A 292 7.70 -4.04 -1.38
CA ASN A 292 7.65 -3.52 -0.02
C ASN A 292 6.21 -3.39 0.53
N GLN A 293 5.22 -3.98 -0.14
CA GLN A 293 3.80 -3.86 0.22
C GLN A 293 3.09 -5.21 0.23
N LEU A 294 2.32 -5.46 1.28
CA LEU A 294 1.41 -6.61 1.40
C LEU A 294 0.06 -6.16 1.94
N LEU A 295 -1.03 -6.70 1.39
CA LEU A 295 -2.36 -6.55 1.95
C LEU A 295 -2.77 -7.86 2.62
N VAL A 296 -3.09 -7.81 3.90
CA VAL A 296 -3.65 -8.92 4.67
C VAL A 296 -5.13 -8.65 4.89
N GLU A 297 -5.97 -9.59 4.52
CA GLU A 297 -7.42 -9.56 4.71
C GLU A 297 -7.85 -10.66 5.66
N PHE A 298 -8.68 -10.33 6.65
CA PHE A 298 -9.34 -11.28 7.53
C PHE A 298 -10.84 -11.07 7.50
N SER A 299 -11.59 -12.14 7.29
CA SER A 299 -13.05 -12.14 7.29
C SER A 299 -13.58 -13.24 8.21
N SER A 300 -14.68 -12.96 8.90
CA SER A 300 -15.42 -13.95 9.69
C SER A 300 -16.92 -13.86 9.47
N ASP A 301 -17.61 -14.98 9.61
CA ASP A 301 -19.06 -15.07 9.50
C ASP A 301 -19.78 -14.71 10.81
N SER A 302 -21.11 -14.89 10.85
CA SER A 302 -21.96 -14.53 11.98
C SER A 302 -21.85 -15.44 13.21
N SER A 303 -21.08 -16.53 13.15
CA SER A 303 -21.10 -17.60 14.15
C SER A 303 -19.79 -18.37 14.22
N VAL A 304 -19.49 -18.97 15.37
CA VAL A 304 -18.25 -19.71 15.63
C VAL A 304 -17.01 -18.81 15.46
N ALA A 305 -16.01 -19.01 16.31
CA ALA A 305 -14.77 -18.23 16.26
C ALA A 305 -13.66 -19.05 16.89
N GLY A 306 -12.48 -19.03 16.27
CA GLY A 306 -11.24 -19.49 16.88
C GLY A 306 -10.61 -18.41 17.78
N VAL A 307 -9.47 -18.74 18.39
CA VAL A 307 -8.65 -17.80 19.16
C VAL A 307 -8.08 -16.68 18.29
N GLY A 308 -7.97 -16.91 16.98
CA GLY A 308 -7.48 -15.96 15.99
C GLY A 308 -6.00 -16.11 15.70
N PHE A 309 -5.34 -15.01 15.36
CA PHE A 309 -3.97 -15.06 14.87
C PHE A 309 -3.08 -13.97 15.47
N LYS A 310 -1.78 -14.27 15.50
CA LYS A 310 -0.71 -13.30 15.76
C LYS A 310 0.40 -13.50 14.74
N ALA A 311 0.65 -12.47 13.94
CA ALA A 311 1.72 -12.44 12.97
C ALA A 311 2.68 -11.27 13.22
N SER A 312 3.92 -11.46 12.81
CA SER A 312 4.95 -10.41 12.78
C SER A 312 5.44 -10.23 11.36
N TYR A 313 5.73 -8.98 10.99
CA TYR A 313 6.33 -8.66 9.72
C TYR A 313 7.68 -7.95 9.90
N ASN A 314 8.56 -8.10 8.91
CA ASN A 314 9.84 -7.41 8.86
C ASN A 314 10.25 -7.13 7.41
N SER A 315 10.99 -6.05 7.20
CA SER A 315 11.69 -5.77 5.95
C SER A 315 12.83 -6.79 5.77
N VAL A 316 12.95 -7.35 4.56
CA VAL A 316 14.02 -8.25 4.14
C VAL A 316 14.60 -7.72 2.83
N GLN A 317 15.93 -7.69 2.72
CA GLN A 317 16.63 -7.13 1.55
C GLN A 317 16.14 -7.78 0.24
N CYS A 318 15.98 -9.10 0.24
CA CYS A 318 15.42 -9.89 -0.85
C CYS A 318 15.32 -11.38 -0.49
N GLY A 319 14.51 -12.13 -1.23
CA GLY A 319 14.46 -13.58 -1.19
C GLY A 319 13.10 -14.12 -0.74
N GLY A 320 13.11 -15.29 -0.11
CA GLY A 320 11.93 -15.89 0.52
C GLY A 320 11.50 -17.21 -0.10
N THR A 321 10.48 -17.81 0.49
CA THR A 321 9.91 -19.08 0.01
C THR A 321 8.54 -18.86 -0.62
N PHE A 322 8.32 -19.47 -1.78
CA PHE A 322 7.15 -19.31 -2.62
C PHE A 322 6.44 -20.65 -2.78
N TYR A 323 5.15 -20.69 -2.44
CA TYR A 323 4.34 -21.92 -2.41
C TYR A 323 3.24 -21.97 -3.48
N THR A 324 2.98 -20.85 -4.18
CA THR A 324 1.93 -20.74 -5.20
C THR A 324 2.52 -20.72 -6.61
N PRO A 325 1.87 -21.34 -7.62
CA PRO A 325 2.40 -21.42 -8.99
C PRO A 325 2.20 -20.11 -9.77
N ASN A 326 2.78 -20.04 -10.98
CA ASN A 326 2.54 -19.00 -11.99
C ASN A 326 2.90 -17.58 -11.51
N ARG A 327 3.99 -17.46 -10.74
CA ARG A 327 4.52 -16.19 -10.28
C ARG A 327 5.85 -15.89 -10.95
N SER A 328 6.22 -14.61 -10.90
CA SER A 328 7.54 -14.14 -11.30
C SER A 328 8.40 -13.81 -10.08
N ILE A 329 9.69 -14.11 -10.17
CA ILE A 329 10.73 -13.72 -9.23
C ILE A 329 11.63 -12.72 -9.95
N THR A 330 11.83 -11.56 -9.36
CA THR A 330 12.71 -10.53 -9.92
C THR A 330 13.87 -10.22 -8.98
N SER A 331 15.02 -9.88 -9.54
CA SER A 331 16.08 -9.25 -8.78
C SER A 331 15.59 -7.92 -8.17
N PRO A 332 16.12 -7.49 -7.02
CA PRO A 332 15.74 -6.22 -6.42
C PRO A 332 15.99 -5.06 -7.39
N GLY A 333 15.02 -4.14 -7.51
CA GLY A 333 15.13 -2.96 -8.39
C GLY A 333 14.69 -3.17 -9.84
N TYR A 334 14.55 -4.42 -10.31
CA TYR A 334 14.13 -4.73 -11.69
C TYR A 334 12.84 -3.99 -12.10
N PRO A 335 12.75 -3.38 -13.30
CA PRO A 335 13.70 -3.45 -14.41
C PRO A 335 14.84 -2.40 -14.35
N ASN A 336 14.98 -1.67 -13.24
CA ASN A 336 16.16 -0.84 -12.99
C ASN A 336 17.31 -1.70 -12.46
N PHE A 337 18.48 -1.07 -12.31
CA PHE A 337 19.65 -1.78 -11.84
C PHE A 337 19.46 -2.33 -10.42
N TYR A 338 19.97 -3.53 -10.18
CA TYR A 338 20.03 -4.08 -8.83
C TYR A 338 21.03 -3.29 -7.97
N ARG A 339 20.94 -3.47 -6.66
CA ARG A 339 21.86 -2.83 -5.70
C ARG A 339 23.14 -3.66 -5.56
N PRO A 340 24.26 -3.05 -5.13
CA PRO A 340 25.47 -3.79 -4.82
C PRO A 340 25.32 -4.55 -3.48
N ASN A 341 26.18 -5.56 -3.27
CA ASN A 341 26.28 -6.38 -2.06
C ASN A 341 24.99 -7.14 -1.72
N LEU A 342 24.25 -7.61 -2.73
CA LEU A 342 23.07 -8.44 -2.52
C LEU A 342 23.45 -9.89 -2.27
N ARG A 343 22.65 -10.56 -1.43
CA ARG A 343 22.72 -12.00 -1.24
C ARG A 343 21.30 -12.54 -1.05
N CYS A 344 20.61 -12.74 -2.17
CA CYS A 344 19.22 -13.16 -2.19
C CYS A 344 19.11 -14.68 -2.32
N THR A 345 18.18 -15.29 -1.60
CA THR A 345 17.83 -16.70 -1.77
C THR A 345 16.33 -16.82 -1.95
N TYR A 346 15.91 -17.29 -3.12
CA TYR A 346 14.51 -17.51 -3.47
C TYR A 346 14.26 -19.01 -3.57
N THR A 347 13.35 -19.55 -2.77
CA THR A 347 13.03 -20.98 -2.78
C THR A 347 11.59 -21.17 -3.25
N VAL A 348 11.38 -21.98 -4.28
CA VAL A 348 10.04 -22.34 -4.74
C VAL A 348 9.76 -23.77 -4.31
N THR A 349 8.67 -23.98 -3.58
CA THR A 349 8.24 -25.30 -3.10
C THR A 349 6.88 -25.64 -3.70
N ALA A 350 6.84 -26.60 -4.61
CA ALA A 350 5.63 -27.16 -5.16
C ALA A 350 4.97 -28.16 -4.17
N PRO A 351 3.66 -28.42 -4.30
CA PRO A 351 3.00 -29.50 -3.59
C PRO A 351 3.70 -30.85 -3.82
N VAL A 352 3.58 -31.74 -2.83
CA VAL A 352 4.15 -33.09 -2.93
C VAL A 352 3.65 -33.79 -4.20
N GLY A 353 4.57 -34.41 -4.93
CA GLY A 353 4.27 -35.08 -6.20
C GLY A 353 4.23 -34.16 -7.43
N LYS A 354 4.57 -32.87 -7.29
CA LYS A 354 4.79 -31.94 -8.42
C LYS A 354 6.24 -31.48 -8.47
N ARG A 355 6.64 -30.96 -9.63
CA ARG A 355 7.95 -30.33 -9.87
C ARG A 355 7.79 -28.86 -10.22
N VAL A 356 8.83 -28.08 -9.97
CA VAL A 356 8.93 -26.67 -10.34
C VAL A 356 9.57 -26.58 -11.72
N TYR A 357 8.92 -25.90 -12.65
CA TYR A 357 9.51 -25.53 -13.93
C TYR A 357 9.79 -24.02 -13.93
N LEU A 358 11.06 -23.64 -13.98
CA LEU A 358 11.55 -22.26 -13.97
C LEU A 358 11.97 -21.84 -15.38
N THR A 359 11.59 -20.63 -15.79
CA THR A 359 12.05 -19.97 -17.02
C THR A 359 12.55 -18.57 -16.71
N PHE A 360 13.49 -18.07 -17.53
CA PHE A 360 13.94 -16.68 -17.46
C PHE A 360 13.32 -15.88 -18.60
N ASP A 361 12.50 -14.90 -18.24
CA ASP A 361 11.87 -13.98 -19.18
C ASP A 361 12.86 -12.87 -19.58
N ASP A 362 13.75 -12.50 -18.66
CA ASP A 362 14.78 -11.49 -18.83
C ASP A 362 15.98 -11.81 -17.92
N PHE A 363 17.20 -11.61 -18.39
CA PHE A 363 18.42 -11.92 -17.64
C PHE A 363 19.63 -11.11 -18.12
N GLU A 364 20.17 -10.28 -17.23
CA GLU A 364 21.35 -9.47 -17.46
C GLU A 364 22.04 -9.16 -16.12
N LEU A 365 23.17 -9.81 -15.86
CA LEU A 365 24.06 -9.49 -14.73
C LEU A 365 25.39 -8.93 -15.26
N GLU A 366 26.28 -8.49 -14.37
CA GLU A 366 27.66 -8.14 -14.72
C GLU A 366 28.29 -9.24 -15.58
N ASN A 367 28.95 -8.84 -16.66
CA ASN A 367 29.54 -9.77 -17.61
C ASN A 367 30.99 -10.08 -17.23
N ASP A 368 31.21 -11.30 -16.75
CA ASP A 368 32.53 -11.85 -16.47
C ASP A 368 32.69 -13.24 -17.10
N TYR A 369 33.93 -13.61 -17.43
CA TYR A 369 34.21 -14.90 -18.07
C TYR A 369 33.94 -16.08 -17.14
N TYR A 370 34.20 -15.93 -15.84
CA TYR A 370 34.03 -16.97 -14.83
C TYR A 370 32.84 -16.71 -13.88
N CYS A 371 32.10 -15.62 -14.08
CA CYS A 371 31.02 -15.16 -13.20
C CYS A 371 31.46 -15.01 -11.73
N MET A 372 32.64 -14.42 -11.51
CA MET A 372 33.23 -14.28 -10.16
C MET A 372 32.68 -13.10 -9.34
N TYR A 373 32.02 -12.14 -9.99
CA TYR A 373 31.50 -10.93 -9.37
C TYR A 373 30.00 -11.07 -9.10
N ASP A 374 29.15 -10.74 -10.09
CA ASP A 374 27.70 -10.94 -10.01
C ASP A 374 27.27 -12.26 -10.64
N VAL A 375 26.44 -13.01 -9.91
CA VAL A 375 26.16 -14.40 -10.27
C VAL A 375 24.84 -14.90 -9.72
N LEU A 376 24.16 -15.69 -10.54
CA LEU A 376 23.00 -16.49 -10.17
C LEU A 376 23.30 -17.99 -10.25
N TRP A 377 23.01 -18.71 -9.18
CA TRP A 377 22.94 -20.17 -9.17
C TRP A 377 21.49 -20.63 -9.01
N VAL A 378 21.17 -21.78 -9.60
CA VAL A 378 19.91 -22.47 -9.37
C VAL A 378 20.21 -23.86 -8.82
N HIS A 379 19.60 -24.23 -7.71
CA HIS A 379 19.76 -25.51 -7.04
C HIS A 379 18.46 -26.31 -7.07
N SER A 380 18.58 -27.61 -7.34
CA SER A 380 17.49 -28.58 -7.26
C SER A 380 17.99 -29.83 -6.54
N GLY A 381 17.74 -29.93 -5.24
CA GLY A 381 18.44 -30.88 -4.38
C GLY A 381 19.95 -30.63 -4.44
N ASP A 382 20.72 -31.68 -4.70
CA ASP A 382 22.19 -31.61 -4.82
C ASP A 382 22.69 -31.08 -6.18
N ILE A 383 21.79 -30.89 -7.16
CA ILE A 383 22.17 -30.43 -8.50
C ILE A 383 22.26 -28.90 -8.52
N GLN A 384 23.40 -28.37 -8.96
CA GLN A 384 23.62 -26.96 -9.22
C GLN A 384 23.64 -26.66 -10.73
N TYR A 385 22.87 -25.67 -11.13
CA TYR A 385 22.87 -25.06 -12.45
C TYR A 385 23.50 -23.65 -12.38
N GLY A 386 24.24 -23.27 -13.42
CA GLY A 386 25.06 -22.07 -13.44
C GLY A 386 26.55 -22.38 -13.12
N PRO A 387 27.38 -21.37 -12.83
CA PRO A 387 27.01 -19.97 -12.59
C PRO A 387 26.48 -19.27 -13.85
N TYR A 388 25.47 -18.40 -13.66
CA TYR A 388 24.94 -17.55 -14.72
C TYR A 388 25.31 -16.09 -14.45
N CYS A 389 25.85 -15.41 -15.46
CA CYS A 389 26.14 -13.98 -15.46
C CYS A 389 26.14 -13.42 -16.90
N GLY A 390 26.32 -12.11 -17.06
CA GLY A 390 26.26 -11.42 -18.35
C GLY A 390 24.86 -11.43 -19.00
N PRO A 391 24.74 -10.92 -20.24
CA PRO A 391 23.48 -10.87 -21.00
C PRO A 391 23.17 -12.20 -21.70
N ARG A 392 23.15 -13.32 -20.96
CA ARG A 392 23.00 -14.67 -21.54
C ARG A 392 21.56 -15.17 -21.46
N LYS A 393 21.10 -15.84 -22.53
CA LYS A 393 19.84 -16.59 -22.50
C LYS A 393 20.00 -17.84 -21.62
N VAL A 394 19.28 -17.89 -20.51
CA VAL A 394 19.21 -19.06 -19.63
C VAL A 394 18.08 -19.97 -20.09
N LEU A 395 18.38 -21.26 -20.27
CA LEU A 395 17.36 -22.26 -20.62
C LEU A 395 16.48 -22.59 -19.42
N GLY A 396 15.25 -23.04 -19.69
CA GLY A 396 14.32 -23.46 -18.63
C GLY A 396 14.87 -24.63 -17.81
N ILE A 397 14.59 -24.62 -16.50
CA ILE A 397 15.08 -25.60 -15.53
C ILE A 397 13.88 -26.27 -14.87
N THR A 398 13.81 -27.60 -14.95
CA THR A 398 12.83 -28.40 -14.19
C THR A 398 13.50 -28.99 -12.96
N SER A 399 12.88 -28.82 -11.80
CA SER A 399 13.39 -29.43 -10.57
C SER A 399 13.31 -30.96 -10.60
N THR A 400 14.27 -31.58 -9.93
CA THR A 400 14.33 -33.03 -9.65
C THR A 400 13.33 -33.44 -8.59
N GLU A 401 13.12 -32.58 -7.59
CA GLU A 401 12.19 -32.75 -6.48
C GLU A 401 11.05 -31.73 -6.58
N ASN A 402 10.28 -31.56 -5.51
CA ASN A 402 9.26 -30.52 -5.42
C ASN A 402 9.82 -29.13 -5.09
N THR A 403 11.14 -28.99 -4.94
CA THR A 403 11.76 -27.74 -4.49
C THR A 403 12.86 -27.28 -5.44
N LEU A 404 12.96 -25.96 -5.65
CA LEU A 404 14.00 -25.31 -6.46
C LEU A 404 14.44 -24.01 -5.78
N SER A 405 15.74 -23.75 -5.70
CA SER A 405 16.28 -22.54 -5.05
C SER A 405 17.16 -21.72 -5.99
N LEU A 406 16.96 -20.40 -6.04
CA LEU A 406 17.78 -19.45 -6.77
C LEU A 406 18.62 -18.66 -5.77
N ILE A 407 19.93 -18.59 -5.99
CA ILE A 407 20.87 -17.83 -5.15
C ILE A 407 21.49 -16.75 -6.01
N PHE A 408 21.13 -15.49 -5.76
CA PHE A 408 21.68 -14.32 -6.45
C PHE A 408 22.65 -13.59 -5.54
N LYS A 409 23.85 -13.30 -6.05
CA LYS A 409 24.84 -12.47 -5.37
C LYS A 409 25.29 -11.33 -6.29
N SER A 410 25.44 -10.15 -5.71
CA SER A 410 26.14 -9.04 -6.35
C SER A 410 27.31 -8.55 -5.52
N ASP A 411 28.34 -8.06 -6.20
CA ASP A 411 29.53 -7.48 -5.60
C ASP A 411 29.35 -5.96 -5.34
N ARG A 412 30.43 -5.19 -5.24
CA ARG A 412 30.37 -3.76 -4.87
C ARG A 412 30.08 -2.83 -6.04
N LEU A 413 30.25 -3.25 -7.29
CA LEU A 413 30.26 -2.37 -8.47
C LEU A 413 29.54 -3.01 -9.66
N ASN A 414 29.42 -2.27 -10.77
CA ASN A 414 28.99 -2.77 -12.07
C ASN A 414 27.59 -3.41 -12.09
N GLU A 415 26.65 -2.78 -11.41
CA GLU A 415 25.28 -3.25 -11.36
C GLU A 415 24.63 -3.20 -12.75
N SER A 416 23.85 -4.24 -13.06
CA SER A 416 23.08 -4.35 -14.28
C SER A 416 21.57 -4.45 -13.99
N LYS A 417 20.76 -4.58 -15.04
CA LYS A 417 19.30 -4.66 -14.99
C LYS A 417 18.76 -5.83 -14.17
N GLY A 418 19.50 -6.91 -14.04
CA GLY A 418 19.13 -8.07 -13.24
C GLY A 418 18.30 -9.09 -14.00
N PHE A 419 17.37 -9.75 -13.33
CA PHE A 419 16.58 -10.83 -13.94
C PHE A 419 15.10 -10.75 -13.59
N LYS A 420 14.29 -11.31 -14.49
CA LYS A 420 12.91 -11.71 -14.25
C LYS A 420 12.77 -13.18 -14.64
N ALA A 421 12.53 -14.02 -13.64
CA ALA A 421 12.22 -15.43 -13.83
C ALA A 421 10.74 -15.68 -13.54
N SER A 422 10.14 -16.67 -14.19
CA SER A 422 8.78 -17.11 -13.96
C SER A 422 8.76 -18.61 -13.74
N TYR A 423 7.85 -19.11 -12.90
CA TYR A 423 7.77 -20.54 -12.63
C TYR A 423 6.34 -21.09 -12.60
N THR A 424 6.21 -22.36 -12.95
CA THR A 424 4.94 -23.11 -12.88
C THR A 424 5.17 -24.44 -12.16
N PHE A 425 4.08 -25.10 -11.75
CA PHE A 425 4.14 -26.45 -11.20
C PHE A 425 3.71 -27.47 -12.25
N SER A 426 4.63 -28.34 -12.64
CA SER A 426 4.35 -29.46 -13.54
C SER A 426 4.07 -30.74 -12.76
N LYS A 427 3.44 -31.71 -13.43
CA LYS A 427 3.41 -33.09 -12.94
C LYS A 427 4.81 -33.69 -12.90
#